data_AF-A0AAV1KLE5-F1
#
_entry.id   AF-A0AAV1KLE5-F1
#
_cell.length_a   1.000
_cell.length_b   1.000
_cell.length_c   1.000
_cell.angle_alpha   90.00
_cell.angle_beta   90.00
_cell.angle_gamma   90.00
#
_symmetry.space_group_name_H-M   'P 1'
#
loop_
_entity.id
_entity.type
_entity.pdbx_description
1 polymer ?
#
loop_
_entity_poly.entity_id
_entity_poly.type
_entity_poly.pdbx_seq_one_letter_code
_entity_poly.pdbx_strand_id
1 'polypeptide(L)'
;MISAFGDEAPSKTTIYRWFAEFQRGRVKLSDDPRQGHPKTAVIQENVDAARKLIEEDQHVTYREIQATSDIGMSQIQLILHEQLDQIHTERQIIQKRAENNQPLCLAIVDYEKAFDIWILCSKID
;
A
#
# COMPACT_ATOMS: atom_id res chain seq x y z
N MET A 1 -5.68 -42.35 15.62
CA MET A 1 -5.69 -40.87 15.68
C MET A 1 -5.98 -40.40 17.10
N ILE A 2 -7.12 -40.78 17.70
CA ILE A 2 -7.40 -40.56 19.14
C ILE A 2 -6.34 -41.26 20.02
N SER A 3 -5.89 -42.45 19.64
CA SER A 3 -4.80 -43.16 20.34
C SER A 3 -3.43 -42.48 20.28
N ALA A 4 -3.22 -41.52 19.35
CA ALA A 4 -1.95 -40.86 19.14
C ALA A 4 -1.97 -39.37 19.56
N PHE A 5 -3.14 -38.71 19.46
CA PHE A 5 -3.31 -37.27 19.73
C PHE A 5 -4.36 -36.96 20.81
N GLY A 6 -5.04 -37.97 21.37
CA GLY A 6 -6.01 -37.79 22.44
C GLY A 6 -7.09 -36.78 22.10
N ASP A 7 -7.25 -35.80 22.98
CA ASP A 7 -8.24 -34.71 22.88
C ASP A 7 -7.89 -33.65 21.82
N GLU A 8 -6.63 -33.57 21.40
CA GLU A 8 -6.20 -32.69 20.29
C GLU A 8 -6.45 -33.32 18.91
N ALA A 9 -6.99 -34.54 18.86
CA ALA A 9 -7.31 -35.19 17.60
C ALA A 9 -8.43 -34.43 16.85
N PRO A 10 -8.28 -34.21 15.54
CA PRO A 10 -9.35 -33.65 14.71
C PRO A 10 -10.63 -34.48 14.81
N SER A 11 -11.78 -33.81 14.80
CA SER A 11 -13.07 -34.50 14.79
C SER A 11 -13.24 -35.36 13.54
N LYS A 12 -14.05 -36.43 13.66
CA LYS A 12 -14.34 -37.35 12.55
C LYS A 12 -14.81 -36.62 11.29
N THR A 13 -15.62 -35.57 11.45
CA THR A 13 -16.12 -34.72 10.37
C THR A 13 -15.00 -33.98 9.64
N THR A 14 -14.04 -33.41 10.38
CA THR A 14 -12.88 -32.73 9.80
C THR A 14 -12.02 -33.70 8.99
N ILE A 15 -11.82 -34.92 9.48
CA ILE A 15 -11.06 -35.97 8.79
C ILE A 15 -11.71 -36.33 7.44
N TYR A 16 -13.02 -36.59 7.42
CA TYR A 16 -13.72 -36.92 6.17
C TYR A 16 -13.73 -35.77 5.16
N ARG A 17 -13.84 -34.52 5.63
CA ARG A 17 -13.75 -33.35 4.76
C ARG A 17 -12.38 -33.28 4.08
N TRP A 18 -11.29 -33.43 4.84
CA TRP A 18 -9.94 -33.45 4.28
C TRP A 18 -9.72 -34.61 3.32
N PHE A 19 -10.22 -35.80 3.65
CA PHE A 19 -10.14 -36.97 2.76
C PHE A 19 -10.80 -36.70 1.39
N ALA A 20 -11.99 -36.07 1.38
CA ALA A 20 -12.67 -35.70 0.14
C ALA A 20 -11.89 -34.65 -0.67
N GLU A 21 -11.29 -33.65 -0.01
CA GLU A 21 -10.46 -32.64 -0.67
C GLU A 21 -9.19 -33.24 -1.30
N PHE A 22 -8.55 -34.20 -0.62
CA PHE A 22 -7.43 -34.94 -1.20
C PHE A 22 -7.86 -35.76 -2.42
N GLN A 23 -9.04 -36.42 -2.38
CA GLN A 23 -9.59 -37.11 -3.55
C GLN A 23 -9.90 -36.16 -4.72
N ARG A 24 -10.23 -34.89 -4.43
CA ARG A 24 -10.43 -33.83 -5.44
C ARG A 24 -9.11 -33.24 -5.96
N GLY A 25 -7.96 -33.74 -5.51
CA GLY A 25 -6.65 -33.31 -5.99
C GLY A 25 -6.04 -32.13 -5.24
N ARG A 26 -6.58 -31.74 -4.07
CA ARG A 26 -5.93 -30.75 -3.20
C ARG A 26 -4.61 -31.31 -2.68
N VAL A 27 -3.48 -30.65 -2.99
CA VAL A 27 -2.13 -31.08 -2.53
C VAL A 27 -1.60 -30.19 -1.39
N LYS A 28 -2.21 -29.02 -1.17
CA LYS A 28 -1.78 -28.03 -0.17
C LYS A 28 -2.43 -28.31 1.18
N LEU A 29 -1.59 -28.34 2.22
CA LEU A 29 -2.00 -28.47 3.63
C LEU A 29 -2.35 -27.12 4.27
N SER A 30 -1.92 -26.01 3.66
CA SER A 30 -2.27 -24.68 4.14
C SER A 30 -3.77 -24.40 3.93
N ASP A 31 -4.34 -23.60 4.83
CA ASP A 31 -5.64 -22.98 4.60
C ASP A 31 -5.62 -22.22 3.27
N ASP A 32 -6.72 -22.28 2.52
CA ASP A 32 -6.92 -21.35 1.42
C ASP A 32 -6.99 -19.93 1.97
N PRO A 33 -6.62 -18.91 1.18
CA PRO A 33 -6.83 -17.54 1.56
C PRO A 33 -8.28 -17.36 2.00
N ARG A 34 -8.46 -17.03 3.28
CA ARG A 34 -9.78 -16.80 3.85
C ARG A 34 -10.33 -15.56 3.15
N GLN A 35 -11.40 -15.74 2.39
CA GLN A 35 -12.25 -14.65 1.95
C GLN A 35 -12.84 -14.03 3.23
N GLY A 36 -12.15 -13.06 3.82
CA GLY A 36 -12.74 -12.16 4.80
C GLY A 36 -13.90 -11.41 4.15
N HIS A 37 -14.83 -10.89 4.94
CA HIS A 37 -15.90 -10.06 4.41
C HIS A 37 -15.29 -8.94 3.55
N PRO A 38 -15.55 -8.90 2.24
CA PRO A 38 -15.33 -7.69 1.49
C PRO A 38 -16.30 -6.67 2.10
N LYS A 39 -15.84 -5.51 2.58
CA LYS A 39 -16.73 -4.37 2.89
C LYS A 39 -17.28 -3.80 1.58
N THR A 40 -17.93 -4.64 0.80
CA THR A 40 -18.31 -4.44 -0.60
C THR A 40 -19.77 -4.80 -0.73
N ALA A 41 -20.62 -4.04 -0.05
CA ALA A 41 -22.05 -4.04 -0.36
C ALA A 41 -22.55 -2.68 -0.85
N VAL A 42 -21.74 -1.61 -0.79
CA VAL A 42 -22.07 -0.30 -1.38
C VAL A 42 -20.79 0.36 -1.95
N ILE A 43 -20.60 0.09 -3.25
CA ILE A 43 -20.01 0.89 -4.35
C ILE A 43 -18.55 1.39 -4.21
N GLN A 44 -17.62 0.69 -4.88
CA GLN A 44 -16.25 1.18 -5.17
C GLN A 44 -16.25 2.59 -5.80
N GLU A 45 -17.27 2.93 -6.58
CA GLU A 45 -17.49 4.27 -7.13
C GLU A 45 -17.56 5.35 -6.04
N ASN A 46 -18.20 5.07 -4.90
CA ASN A 46 -18.26 6.01 -3.79
C ASN A 46 -16.87 6.13 -3.14
N VAL A 47 -16.14 5.02 -3.00
CA VAL A 47 -14.75 5.03 -2.52
C VAL A 47 -13.86 5.89 -3.42
N ASP A 48 -14.02 5.74 -4.73
CA ASP A 48 -13.27 6.52 -5.72
C ASP A 48 -13.70 7.99 -5.73
N ALA A 49 -14.99 8.29 -5.53
CA ALA A 49 -15.49 9.65 -5.36
C ALA A 49 -14.92 10.34 -4.10
N ALA A 50 -14.87 9.62 -2.97
CA ALA A 50 -14.27 10.12 -1.75
C ALA A 50 -12.75 10.34 -1.90
N ARG A 51 -12.05 9.43 -2.59
CA ARG A 51 -10.62 9.60 -2.91
C ARG A 51 -10.40 10.85 -3.75
N LYS A 52 -11.22 11.04 -4.78
CA LYS A 52 -11.14 12.22 -5.66
C LYS A 52 -11.34 13.54 -4.89
N LEU A 53 -12.29 13.59 -3.97
CA LEU A 53 -12.51 14.77 -3.12
C LEU A 53 -11.29 15.09 -2.24
N ILE A 54 -10.62 14.07 -1.71
CA ILE A 54 -9.41 14.22 -0.89
C ILE A 54 -8.21 14.67 -1.76
N GLU A 55 -8.12 14.17 -2.99
CA GLU A 55 -7.08 14.60 -3.94
C GLU A 55 -7.28 16.05 -4.41
N GLU A 56 -8.53 16.48 -4.59
CA GLU A 56 -8.88 17.87 -4.97
C GLU A 56 -8.67 18.86 -3.81
N ASP A 57 -9.06 18.48 -2.59
CA ASP A 57 -8.83 19.27 -1.38
C ASP A 57 -8.37 18.41 -0.20
N GLN A 58 -7.09 18.54 0.15
CA GLN A 58 -6.50 17.83 1.29
C GLN A 58 -7.05 18.28 2.66
N HIS A 59 -7.82 19.38 2.73
CA HIS A 59 -8.47 19.87 3.95
C HIS A 59 -9.94 19.49 4.04
N VAL A 60 -10.45 18.67 3.11
CA VAL A 60 -11.84 18.23 3.12
C VAL A 60 -12.19 17.56 4.45
N THR A 61 -13.28 18.02 5.06
CA THR A 61 -13.70 17.50 6.35
C THR A 61 -14.48 16.20 6.18
N TYR A 62 -14.46 15.40 7.24
CA TYR A 62 -15.21 14.15 7.31
C TYR A 62 -16.71 14.33 6.98
N ARG A 63 -17.32 15.45 7.41
CA ARG A 63 -18.74 15.75 7.14
C ARG A 63 -19.02 16.05 5.68
N GLU A 64 -18.08 16.68 4.98
CA GLU A 64 -18.22 17.01 3.57
C GLU A 64 -18.13 15.75 2.71
N ILE A 65 -17.22 14.82 3.05
CA ILE A 65 -17.14 13.51 2.38
C ILE A 65 -18.45 12.71 2.59
N GLN A 66 -18.99 12.70 3.81
CA GLN A 66 -20.24 12.00 4.10
C GLN A 66 -21.47 12.68 3.45
N ALA A 67 -21.45 14.00 3.27
CA ALA A 67 -22.56 14.72 2.63
C ALA A 67 -22.58 14.55 1.11
N THR A 68 -21.41 14.32 0.52
CA THR A 68 -21.23 14.18 -0.95
C THR A 68 -21.24 12.73 -1.40
N SER A 69 -20.99 11.79 -0.49
CA SER A 69 -20.89 10.36 -0.78
C SER A 69 -21.80 9.57 0.16
N ASP A 70 -22.55 8.59 -0.34
CA ASP A 70 -23.39 7.66 0.45
C ASP A 70 -22.54 6.62 1.23
N ILE A 71 -21.45 7.07 1.85
CA ILE A 71 -20.46 6.24 2.52
C ILE A 71 -20.65 6.36 4.03
N GLY A 72 -20.67 5.21 4.70
CA GLY A 72 -20.71 5.17 6.16
C GLY A 72 -19.36 5.59 6.77
N MET A 73 -19.41 6.10 8.01
CA MET A 73 -18.21 6.57 8.72
C MET A 73 -17.03 5.60 8.73
N SER A 74 -17.33 4.32 8.95
CA SER A 74 -16.30 3.29 9.04
C SER A 74 -15.53 3.06 7.74
N GLN A 75 -16.11 3.44 6.59
CA GLN A 75 -15.47 3.34 5.29
C GLN A 75 -14.62 4.60 5.00
N ILE A 76 -15.13 5.79 5.31
CA ILE A 76 -14.35 7.04 5.19
C ILE A 76 -13.06 6.97 6.03
N GLN A 77 -13.14 6.43 7.26
CA GLN A 77 -11.94 6.24 8.10
C GLN A 77 -10.89 5.32 7.46
N LEU A 78 -11.33 4.24 6.80
CA LEU A 78 -10.41 3.34 6.11
C LEU A 78 -9.75 4.00 4.90
N ILE A 79 -10.54 4.73 4.10
CA ILE A 79 -10.05 5.46 2.92
C ILE A 79 -9.00 6.50 3.33
N LEU A 80 -9.28 7.28 4.38
CA LEU A 80 -8.34 8.28 4.88
C LEU A 80 -7.04 7.63 5.37
N HIS A 81 -7.11 6.49 6.07
CA HIS A 81 -5.91 5.79 6.52
C HIS A 81 -5.05 5.32 5.33
N GLU A 82 -5.66 4.68 4.34
CA GLU A 82 -4.94 4.19 3.15
C GLU A 82 -4.32 5.33 2.33
N GLN A 83 -5.03 6.45 2.17
CA GLN A 83 -4.52 7.63 1.48
C GLN A 83 -3.36 8.30 2.23
N LEU A 84 -3.44 8.42 3.55
CA LEU A 84 -2.35 8.97 4.35
C LEU A 84 -1.10 8.09 4.28
N ASP A 85 -1.26 6.76 4.29
CA ASP A 85 -0.16 5.81 4.13
C ASP A 85 0.50 5.94 2.75
N GLN A 86 -0.30 6.11 1.69
CA GLN A 86 0.20 6.33 0.34
C GLN A 86 0.98 7.65 0.24
N ILE A 87 0.40 8.77 0.71
CA ILE A 87 1.04 10.08 0.71
C ILE A 87 2.35 10.04 1.51
N HIS A 88 2.35 9.37 2.66
CA HIS A 88 3.55 9.22 3.48
C HIS A 88 4.64 8.44 2.73
N THR A 89 4.27 7.36 2.06
CA THR A 89 5.19 6.54 1.27
C THR A 89 5.77 7.33 0.10
N GLU A 90 4.94 8.04 -0.66
CA GLU A 90 5.38 8.89 -1.77
C GLU A 90 6.35 9.99 -1.31
N ARG A 91 6.04 10.66 -0.19
CA ARG A 91 6.95 11.65 0.42
C ARG A 91 8.30 11.03 0.77
N GLN A 92 8.31 9.84 1.38
CA GLN A 92 9.55 9.15 1.70
C GLN A 92 10.36 8.79 0.45
N ILE A 93 9.71 8.33 -0.62
CA ILE A 93 10.38 8.01 -1.90
C ILE A 93 11.00 9.27 -2.51
N ILE A 94 10.25 10.37 -2.57
CA ILE A 94 10.73 11.65 -3.10
C ILE A 94 11.94 12.14 -2.29
N GLN A 95 11.84 12.10 -0.96
CA GLN A 95 12.93 12.49 -0.07
C GLN A 95 14.17 11.64 -0.29
N LYS A 96 14.03 10.31 -0.31
CA LYS A 96 15.16 9.39 -0.56
C LYS A 96 15.76 9.59 -1.94
N ARG A 97 14.95 9.90 -2.95
CA ARG A 97 15.42 10.21 -4.31
C ARG A 97 16.21 11.51 -4.33
N ALA A 98 15.76 12.54 -3.62
CA ALA A 98 16.48 13.80 -3.48
C ALA A 98 17.83 13.62 -2.78
N GLU A 99 17.86 12.88 -1.66
CA GLU A 99 19.08 12.52 -0.94
C GLU A 99 20.08 11.78 -1.84
N ASN A 100 19.62 10.80 -2.61
CA ASN A 100 20.47 10.01 -3.50
C ASN A 100 20.98 10.81 -4.72
N ASN A 101 20.20 11.78 -5.22
CA ASN A 101 20.61 12.62 -6.35
C ASN A 101 21.47 13.82 -5.94
N GLN A 102 21.43 14.24 -4.68
CA GLN A 102 22.21 15.36 -4.14
C GLN A 102 23.72 15.30 -4.48
N PRO A 103 24.44 14.15 -4.32
CA PRO A 103 25.85 14.08 -4.69
C PRO A 103 26.12 14.24 -6.20
N LEU A 104 25.20 13.81 -7.07
CA LEU A 104 25.32 14.02 -8.52
C LEU A 104 25.16 15.50 -8.87
N CYS A 105 24.20 16.19 -8.26
CA CYS A 105 24.02 17.63 -8.45
C CYS A 105 25.23 18.44 -7.99
N LEU A 106 25.80 18.09 -6.82
CA LEU A 106 27.02 18.73 -6.32
C LEU A 106 28.19 18.54 -7.29
N ALA A 107 28.41 17.31 -7.76
CA ALA A 107 29.46 17.01 -8.73
C ALA A 107 29.31 17.85 -10.01
N ILE A 108 28.10 17.95 -10.58
CA ILE A 108 27.85 18.74 -11.79
C ILE A 108 28.19 20.22 -11.56
N VAL A 109 27.74 20.81 -10.46
CA VAL A 109 28.02 22.22 -10.12
C VAL A 109 29.52 22.45 -9.89
N ASP A 110 30.22 21.51 -9.26
CA ASP A 110 31.66 21.59 -9.05
C ASP A 110 32.43 21.52 -10.38
N TYR A 111 31.99 20.69 -11.32
CA TYR A 111 32.55 20.63 -12.68
C TYR A 111 32.32 21.93 -13.48
N GLU A 112 31.12 22.51 -13.43
CA GLU A 112 30.81 23.77 -14.11
C GLU A 112 31.64 24.93 -13.54
N LYS A 113 31.75 25.03 -12.22
CA LYS A 113 32.61 26.03 -11.56
C LYS A 113 34.08 25.85 -11.94
N ALA A 114 34.58 24.61 -11.96
CA ALA A 114 35.96 24.33 -12.37
C ALA A 114 36.20 24.67 -13.85
N PHE A 115 35.21 24.45 -14.71
CA PHE A 115 35.26 24.82 -16.13
C PHE A 115 35.31 26.34 -16.32
N ASP A 116 34.47 27.10 -15.62
CA ASP A 116 34.48 28.57 -15.68
C ASP A 116 35.81 29.16 -15.18
N ILE A 117 36.36 28.60 -14.09
CA ILE A 117 37.67 28.98 -13.57
C ILE A 117 38.77 28.69 -14.60
N TRP A 118 38.74 27.52 -15.23
CA TRP A 118 39.71 27.16 -16.27
C TRP A 118 39.64 28.10 -17.48
N ILE A 119 38.43 28.40 -17.98
CA ILE A 119 38.21 29.37 -19.09
C ILE A 119 38.76 30.76 -18.74
N LEU A 120 38.57 31.21 -17.49
CA LEU A 120 39.10 32.49 -17.03
C LEU A 120 40.62 32.49 -16.99
N CYS A 121 41.25 31.43 -16.47
CA CYS A 121 42.70 31.29 -16.45
C CYS A 121 43.31 31.22 -17.86
N SER A 122 42.69 30.51 -18.81
CA SER A 122 43.18 30.37 -20.19
C SER A 122 42.99 31.62 -21.08
N LYS A 123 42.31 32.67 -20.60
CA LYS A 123 42.19 33.97 -21.29
C LYS A 123 43.18 35.02 -20.80
N ILE A 124 43.95 34.71 -19.75
CA ILE A 124 44.91 35.64 -19.13
C ILE A 124 46.35 35.37 -19.61
N ASP A 125 46.59 34.21 -20.26
CA ASP A 125 47.80 33.90 -21.03
C ASP A 125 47.67 34.37 -22.50
#